data_AF-A0A5C7VFX1-F1
#
_entry.id   AF-A0A5C7VFX1-F1
#
_cell.length_a   1.000
_cell.length_b   1.000
_cell.length_c   1.000
_cell.angle_alpha   90.00
_cell.angle_beta   90.00
_cell.angle_gamma   90.00
#
_symmetry.space_group_name_H-M   'P 1'
#
loop_
_entity.id
_entity.type
_entity.pdbx_description
1 polymer ?
#
loop_
_entity_poly.entity_id
_entity_poly.type
_entity_poly.pdbx_seq_one_letter_code
_entity_poly.pdbx_strand_id
1 'polypeptide(L)'
;MNKPPYPVSPRSAVTNTMMSASQVQSTLKLAEKLRDDPDKDKRLAAQRCLPCHYIVRLAGQAFTQQPCGICLVDQTYPSTSTDVLCLPCASARELCKRWGGDLHLRTDRRKWWQVADPEESPAE
;
A
#
# COMPACT_ATOMS: atom_id res chain seq x y z
N MET A 1 -24.06 29.73 1.50
CA MET A 1 -24.27 28.33 1.06
C MET A 1 -24.18 28.30 -0.46
N ASN A 2 -23.14 27.69 -1.03
CA ASN A 2 -23.03 27.53 -2.48
C ASN A 2 -24.10 26.53 -2.93
N LYS A 3 -25.12 27.02 -3.66
CA LYS A 3 -26.08 26.14 -4.32
C LYS A 3 -25.33 25.28 -5.35
N PRO A 4 -25.66 23.98 -5.48
CA PRO A 4 -25.05 23.17 -6.52
C PRO A 4 -25.34 23.80 -7.89
N PRO A 5 -24.40 23.70 -8.84
CA PRO A 5 -24.52 24.35 -10.14
C PRO A 5 -25.69 23.82 -10.99
N TYR A 6 -26.28 22.69 -10.63
CA TYR A 6 -27.45 22.10 -11.29
C TYR A 6 -28.30 21.26 -10.32
N PRO A 7 -29.63 21.17 -10.52
CA PRO A 7 -30.48 20.29 -9.73
C PRO A 7 -30.20 18.81 -10.05
N VAL A 8 -30.24 17.97 -9.03
CA VAL A 8 -30.06 16.51 -9.19
C VAL A 8 -31.32 15.93 -9.82
N SER A 9 -31.18 15.25 -10.96
CA SER A 9 -32.32 14.59 -11.61
C SER A 9 -32.74 13.33 -10.85
N PRO A 10 -34.03 12.94 -10.87
CA PRO A 10 -34.48 11.69 -10.25
C PRO A 10 -33.71 10.46 -10.77
N ARG A 11 -33.42 10.41 -12.08
CA ARG A 11 -32.62 9.34 -12.70
C ARG A 11 -31.21 9.28 -12.12
N SER A 12 -30.52 10.41 -12.03
CA SER A 12 -29.17 10.46 -11.44
C SER A 12 -29.19 10.09 -9.96
N ALA A 13 -30.24 10.44 -9.21
CA ALA A 13 -30.37 10.05 -7.81
C ALA A 13 -30.49 8.52 -7.66
N VAL A 14 -31.28 7.87 -8.52
CA VAL A 14 -31.38 6.40 -8.54
C VAL A 14 -30.04 5.75 -8.89
N THR A 15 -29.36 6.20 -9.96
CA THR A 15 -28.04 5.65 -10.34
C THR A 15 -27.01 5.84 -9.24
N ASN A 16 -26.94 7.03 -8.62
CA ASN A 16 -26.01 7.29 -7.52
C ASN A 16 -26.32 6.41 -6.30
N THR A 17 -27.60 6.15 -6.02
CA THR A 17 -28.01 5.24 -4.94
C THR A 17 -27.56 3.81 -5.23
N MET A 18 -27.70 3.33 -6.46
CA MET A 18 -27.22 2.01 -6.87
C MET A 18 -25.70 1.89 -6.72
N MET A 19 -24.94 2.92 -7.14
CA MET A 19 -23.49 2.97 -6.99
C MET A 19 -23.07 2.96 -5.51
N SER A 20 -23.75 3.74 -4.68
CA SER A 20 -23.52 3.78 -3.23
C SER A 20 -23.77 2.41 -2.59
N ALA A 21 -24.88 1.75 -2.91
CA ALA A 21 -25.17 0.40 -2.43
C ALA A 21 -24.09 -0.61 -2.84
N SER A 22 -23.62 -0.55 -4.10
CA SER A 22 -22.52 -1.39 -4.59
C SER A 22 -21.21 -1.13 -3.85
N GLN A 23 -20.91 0.13 -3.52
CA GLN A 23 -19.72 0.52 -2.78
C GLN A 23 -19.75 -0.02 -1.34
N VAL A 24 -20.91 0.03 -0.67
CA VAL A 24 -21.10 -0.57 0.66
C VAL A 24 -20.78 -2.06 0.61
N GLN A 25 -21.38 -2.79 -0.34
CA GLN A 25 -21.15 -4.23 -0.49
C GLN A 25 -19.68 -4.56 -0.79
N SER A 26 -19.04 -3.77 -1.65
CA SER A 26 -17.62 -3.94 -1.99
C SER A 26 -16.70 -3.69 -0.79
N THR A 27 -17.05 -2.71 0.04
CA THR A 27 -16.29 -2.37 1.26
C THR A 27 -16.41 -3.48 2.30
N LEU A 28 -17.60 -4.06 2.49
CA LEU A 28 -17.81 -5.20 3.39
C LEU A 28 -17.00 -6.43 2.95
N LYS A 29 -17.04 -6.76 1.65
CA LYS A 29 -16.22 -7.86 1.09
C LYS A 29 -14.72 -7.61 1.28
N LEU A 30 -14.27 -6.36 1.16
CA LEU A 30 -12.87 -6.01 1.43
C LEU A 30 -12.52 -6.19 2.91
N ALA A 31 -13.42 -5.83 3.82
CA ALA A 31 -13.23 -6.06 5.25
C ALA A 31 -13.12 -7.55 5.59
N GLU A 32 -13.94 -8.41 4.96
CA GLU A 32 -13.81 -9.87 5.08
C GLU A 32 -12.43 -10.36 4.62
N LYS A 33 -11.95 -9.90 3.45
CA LYS A 33 -10.60 -10.24 2.97
C LYS A 33 -9.49 -9.78 3.91
N LEU A 34 -9.61 -8.58 4.48
CA LEU A 34 -8.65 -8.06 5.44
C LEU A 34 -8.65 -8.84 6.76
N ARG A 35 -9.81 -9.36 7.17
CA ARG A 35 -9.93 -10.18 8.38
C ARG A 35 -9.36 -11.59 8.18
N ASP A 36 -9.74 -12.23 7.07
CA ASP A 36 -9.51 -13.66 6.87
C ASP A 36 -8.19 -13.95 6.10
N ASP A 37 -7.60 -12.94 5.46
CA ASP A 37 -6.35 -13.00 4.67
C ASP A 37 -6.24 -14.22 3.73
N PRO A 38 -7.22 -14.45 2.82
CA PRO A 38 -7.25 -15.65 1.99
C PRO A 38 -6.04 -15.79 1.04
N ASP A 39 -5.43 -14.68 0.63
CA ASP A 39 -4.27 -14.63 -0.27
C ASP A 39 -2.94 -14.42 0.50
N LYS A 40 -2.86 -14.87 1.76
CA LYS A 40 -1.69 -14.68 2.64
C LYS A 40 -0.35 -15.03 1.97
N ASP A 41 -0.27 -16.17 1.29
CA ASP A 41 0.98 -16.63 0.66
C ASP A 41 1.43 -15.69 -0.46
N LYS A 42 0.49 -15.23 -1.31
CA LYS A 42 0.77 -14.26 -2.37
C LYS A 42 1.19 -12.91 -1.79
N ARG A 43 0.55 -12.49 -0.69
CA ARG A 43 0.87 -11.26 0.02
C ARG A 43 2.30 -11.29 0.57
N LEU A 44 2.67 -12.37 1.26
CA LEU A 44 4.00 -12.55 1.83
C LEU A 44 5.07 -12.66 0.74
N ALA A 45 4.81 -13.41 -0.34
CA ALA A 45 5.72 -13.48 -1.49
C ALA A 45 5.95 -12.11 -2.15
N ALA A 46 4.92 -11.25 -2.20
CA ALA A 46 5.05 -9.88 -2.70
C ALA A 46 5.66 -8.89 -1.68
N GLN A 47 5.97 -9.35 -0.47
CA GLN A 47 6.47 -8.55 0.66
C GLN A 47 5.54 -7.36 0.98
N ARG A 48 4.22 -7.61 1.01
CA ARG A 48 3.19 -6.60 1.29
C ARG A 48 2.49 -6.84 2.62
N CYS A 49 2.16 -5.77 3.34
CA CYS A 49 1.25 -5.85 4.48
C CYS A 49 -0.20 -6.09 4.00
N LEU A 50 -1.08 -6.45 4.94
CA LEU A 50 -2.52 -6.63 4.72
C LEU A 50 -3.16 -5.44 3.96
N PRO A 51 -3.07 -4.18 4.45
CA PRO A 51 -3.62 -3.03 3.73
C PRO A 51 -3.06 -2.86 2.31
N CYS A 52 -1.74 -2.98 2.11
CA CYS A 52 -1.11 -2.75 0.81
C CYS A 52 -1.40 -3.86 -0.21
N HIS A 53 -1.83 -5.04 0.23
CA HIS A 53 -2.21 -6.12 -0.66
C HIS A 53 -3.65 -5.98 -1.15
N TYR A 54 -4.60 -5.71 -0.24
CA TYR A 54 -6.03 -5.71 -0.59
C TYR A 54 -6.60 -4.32 -0.94
N ILE A 55 -6.03 -3.23 -0.41
CA ILE A 55 -6.53 -1.88 -0.70
C ILE A 55 -5.87 -1.36 -1.97
N VAL A 56 -6.70 -1.12 -2.99
CA VAL A 56 -6.26 -0.52 -4.24
C VAL A 56 -5.93 0.96 -4.01
N ARG A 57 -4.81 1.41 -4.58
CA ARG A 57 -4.43 2.82 -4.62
C ARG A 57 -4.38 3.28 -6.07
N LEU A 58 -4.71 4.55 -6.27
CA LEU A 58 -4.51 5.20 -7.55
C LEU A 58 -3.01 5.41 -7.76
N ALA A 59 -2.52 5.02 -8.94
CA ALA A 59 -1.15 5.20 -9.36
C ALA A 59 -1.15 5.82 -10.76
N GLY A 60 -0.33 6.84 -10.97
CA GLY A 60 -0.10 7.42 -12.29
C GLY A 60 0.99 6.66 -13.03
N GLN A 61 0.89 6.57 -14.36
CA GLN A 61 1.96 6.03 -15.21
C GLN A 61 3.09 7.05 -15.29
N ALA A 62 4.25 6.73 -14.71
CA ALA A 62 5.43 7.61 -14.68
C ALA A 62 6.66 6.79 -14.29
N PHE A 63 7.83 7.10 -14.85
CA PHE A 63 9.08 6.59 -14.30
C PHE A 63 9.49 7.45 -13.12
N THR A 64 9.56 6.86 -11.93
CA THR A 64 9.93 7.56 -10.70
C THR A 64 11.16 6.91 -10.08
N GLN A 65 12.00 7.71 -9.44
CA GLN A 65 13.15 7.25 -8.69
C GLN A 65 12.94 7.55 -7.21
N GLN A 66 13.22 6.58 -6.36
CA GLN A 66 13.15 6.74 -4.91
C GLN A 66 14.19 5.83 -4.24
N PRO A 67 15.10 6.38 -3.42
CA PRO A 67 16.04 5.56 -2.68
C PRO A 67 15.33 4.71 -1.63
N CYS A 68 15.89 3.52 -1.36
CA CYS A 68 15.43 2.67 -0.29
C CYS A 68 15.61 3.35 1.08
N GLY A 69 14.59 3.37 1.93
CA GLY A 69 14.66 4.00 3.25
C GLY A 69 15.63 3.36 4.25
N ILE A 70 16.26 2.22 3.92
CA ILE A 70 17.22 1.51 4.78
C ILE A 70 18.63 1.50 4.20
N CYS A 71 18.81 0.98 2.98
CA CYS A 71 20.13 0.91 2.35
C CYS A 71 20.47 2.12 1.47
N LEU A 72 19.53 3.05 1.29
CA LEU A 72 19.70 4.28 0.51
C LEU A 72 20.03 4.10 -0.98
N VAL A 73 20.09 2.86 -1.48
CA VAL A 73 20.28 2.57 -2.90
C VAL A 73 19.06 3.04 -3.69
N ASP A 74 19.31 3.81 -4.75
CA ASP A 74 18.29 4.30 -5.67
C ASP A 74 17.53 3.15 -6.35
N GLN A 75 16.21 3.28 -6.39
CA GLN A 75 15.31 2.35 -7.07
C GLN A 75 14.49 3.09 -8.12
N THR A 76 14.23 2.44 -9.25
CA THR A 76 13.40 2.97 -10.32
C THR A 76 12.08 2.21 -10.40
N TYR A 77 10.97 2.94 -10.47
CA TYR A 77 9.62 2.39 -10.53
C TYR A 77 8.87 2.87 -11.78
N PRO A 78 8.00 2.04 -12.38
CA PRO A 78 7.23 2.39 -13.58
C PRO A 78 5.93 3.16 -13.29
N SER A 79 5.71 3.59 -12.05
CA SER A 79 4.54 4.39 -11.67
C SER A 79 4.86 5.39 -10.57
N THR A 80 3.96 6.33 -10.30
CA THR A 80 4.05 7.21 -9.12
C THR A 80 3.83 6.47 -7.79
N SER A 81 3.37 5.23 -7.88
CA SER A 81 3.23 4.32 -6.76
C SER A 81 4.59 3.63 -6.53
N THR A 82 5.50 4.31 -5.80
CA THR A 82 6.85 3.83 -5.41
C THR A 82 6.86 3.00 -4.12
N ASP A 83 7.83 2.08 -3.98
CA ASP A 83 8.06 1.33 -2.73
C ASP A 83 9.08 2.07 -1.84
N VAL A 84 8.81 2.18 -0.54
CA VAL A 84 9.70 2.83 0.45
C VAL A 84 10.98 2.03 0.69
N LEU A 85 10.91 0.70 0.62
CA LEU A 85 12.05 -0.20 0.82
C LEU A 85 12.25 -1.06 -0.42
N CYS A 86 13.51 -1.37 -0.74
CA CYS A 86 13.83 -2.40 -1.72
C CYS A 86 13.43 -3.79 -1.17
N LEU A 87 13.22 -4.75 -2.08
CA LEU A 87 12.80 -6.11 -1.71
C LEU A 87 13.78 -6.81 -0.74
N PRO A 88 15.12 -6.72 -0.91
CA PRO A 88 16.07 -7.33 0.03
C PRO A 88 15.94 -6.78 1.46
N CYS A 89 15.92 -5.46 1.63
CA CYS A 89 15.80 -4.83 2.94
C CYS A 89 14.46 -5.15 3.61
N ALA A 90 13.38 -5.17 2.82
CA ALA A 90 12.05 -5.50 3.31
C ALA A 90 11.95 -6.96 3.76
N SER A 91 12.52 -7.90 2.99
CA SER A 91 12.55 -9.33 3.31
C SER A 91 13.34 -9.61 4.59
N ALA A 92 14.57 -9.08 4.67
CA ALA A 92 15.48 -9.32 5.81
C ALA A 92 14.91 -8.87 7.17
N ARG A 93 13.98 -7.91 7.18
CA ARG A 93 13.41 -7.31 8.40
C ARG A 93 11.93 -7.63 8.60
N GLU A 94 11.34 -8.45 7.74
CA GLU A 94 9.89 -8.78 7.73
C GLU A 94 9.00 -7.53 7.64
N LEU A 95 9.44 -6.55 6.85
CA LEU A 95 8.73 -5.29 6.62
C LEU A 95 8.03 -5.33 5.28
N CYS A 96 6.94 -4.59 5.18
CA CYS A 96 6.30 -4.35 3.91
C CYS A 96 7.15 -3.38 3.08
N LYS A 97 7.56 -3.82 1.89
CA LYS A 97 8.37 -3.01 0.97
C LYS A 97 7.74 -1.66 0.62
N ARG A 98 6.40 -1.62 0.61
CA ARG A 98 5.62 -0.48 0.13
C ARG A 98 5.72 0.77 1.00
N TRP A 99 5.63 0.58 2.30
CA TRP A 99 5.41 1.64 3.30
C TRP A 99 6.25 1.46 4.57
N GLY A 100 7.02 0.36 4.67
CA GLY A 100 7.89 0.06 5.80
C GLY A 100 7.22 -0.52 7.06
N GLY A 101 5.89 -0.70 7.08
CA GLY A 101 5.18 -1.29 8.22
C GLY A 101 5.42 -2.80 8.40
N ASP A 102 5.17 -3.34 9.60
CA ASP A 102 5.40 -4.76 9.92
C ASP A 102 4.44 -5.65 9.12
N LEU A 103 4.95 -6.75 8.56
CA LEU A 103 4.13 -7.68 7.77
C LEU A 103 3.03 -8.39 8.58
N HIS A 104 3.22 -8.47 9.90
CA HIS A 104 2.36 -9.19 10.84
C HIS A 104 1.65 -8.24 11.82
N LEU A 105 1.70 -6.93 11.58
CA LEU A 105 1.07 -5.88 12.40
C LEU A 105 1.56 -5.85 13.86
N ARG A 106 2.78 -6.35 14.12
CA ARG A 106 3.43 -6.25 15.44
C ARG A 106 3.85 -4.81 15.70
N THR A 107 3.40 -4.22 16.80
CA THR A 107 3.68 -2.81 17.17
C THR A 107 4.78 -2.66 18.20
N ASP A 108 5.27 -3.76 18.78
CA ASP A 108 6.23 -3.81 19.87
C ASP A 108 7.70 -3.74 19.42
N ARG A 109 7.98 -3.67 18.11
CA ARG A 109 9.34 -3.63 17.54
C ARG A 109 9.93 -2.22 17.52
N ARG A 110 10.44 -1.72 18.65
CA ARG A 110 11.02 -0.35 18.74
C ARG A 110 12.33 -0.11 17.97
N LYS A 111 13.07 -1.14 17.54
CA LYS A 111 14.45 -1.03 16.97
C LYS A 111 14.61 -1.44 15.50
N TRP A 112 13.53 -1.55 14.74
CA TRP A 112 13.52 -2.06 13.36
C TRP A 112 13.93 -1.07 12.24
N TRP A 113 14.05 0.23 12.54
CA TRP A 113 14.30 1.30 11.56
C TRP A 113 15.73 1.87 11.65
N GLN A 114 16.68 1.10 12.18
CA GLN A 114 18.07 1.49 12.11
C GLN A 114 18.47 1.56 10.63
N VAL A 115 18.69 2.77 10.15
CA VAL A 115 19.33 3.04 8.86
C VAL A 115 20.67 2.33 8.93
N ALA A 116 21.03 1.56 7.90
CA ALA A 116 22.36 0.96 7.88
C ALA A 116 23.38 2.11 7.90
N ASP A 117 24.33 2.06 8.83
CA ASP A 117 25.44 3.01 8.80
C ASP A 117 26.16 2.83 7.46
N PRO A 118 26.47 3.92 6.72
CA PRO A 118 27.06 3.83 5.38
C PRO A 118 28.44 3.14 5.34
N GLU A 119 29.03 2.81 6.50
CA GLU A 119 30.30 2.10 6.63
C GLU A 119 30.17 0.56 6.73
N GLU A 120 28.96 -0.01 6.86
CA GLU A 120 28.73 -1.46 6.94
C GLU A 120 28.23 -2.08 5.62
N SER A 121 28.65 -1.53 4.47
CA SER A 121 28.57 -2.28 3.21
C SER A 121 29.72 -3.28 3.20
N PRO A 122 29.48 -4.61 3.13
CA PRO A 122 30.56 -5.54 2.85
C PRO A 122 31.12 -5.18 1.48
N ALA A 123 32.39 -4.79 1.45
CA ALA A 123 33.19 -4.87 0.26
C ALA A 123 33.36 -6.35 -0.04
N GLU A 124 32.70 -6.86 -1.08
CA GLU A 124 33.09 -8.03 -1.89
C GLU A 124 32.10 -8.26 -3.04
#